data_AF-A0A151PH69-F1
#
_entry.id   AF-A0A151PH69-F1
#
_cell.length_a   1.000
_cell.length_b   1.000
_cell.length_c   1.000
_cell.angle_alpha   90.00
_cell.angle_beta   90.00
_cell.angle_gamma   90.00
#
_symmetry.space_group_name_H-M   'P 1'
#
loop_
_entity.id
_entity.type
_entity.pdbx_description
1 polymer ?
#
loop_
_entity_poly.entity_id
_entity_poly.type
_entity_poly.pdbx_seq_one_letter_code
_entity_poly.pdbx_strand_id
1 'polypeptide(L)'
;MVALSVIAIDGIVLLVRGRKENLARLENAFSSEVPDASQIAEAFFQGLYAYGGWWSLNYMAEEMKNPSRNIPLTVMTALPAVTVFYLLVNISYLTVLTPKEIVSSVAVAVTWADKVIPAVAWIIPLSVAVSIFGALNSSMFTLGRLSYAGSQSGHLPVLISMLNVHCCTPAPAMIFSTIIASIFIIPSDLIALTNYFGFSVWLMIGLTCASLIVLRYREPNLHRPYKVFLPVAFVMVAISLFLVLAPIIWSPKGVGIMKGNIGSKTLICKTVN
;
A
#
# COMPACT_ATOMS: atom_id res chain seq x y z
N MET A 1 -15.47 -2.77 0.59
CA MET A 1 -16.26 -1.77 -0.17
C MET A 1 -17.52 -1.37 0.58
N VAL A 2 -18.43 -2.29 0.93
CA VAL A 2 -19.68 -1.97 1.66
C VAL A 2 -19.47 -1.08 2.91
N ALA A 3 -18.52 -1.45 3.79
CA ALA A 3 -18.23 -0.64 4.98
C ALA A 3 -17.73 0.78 4.65
N LEU A 4 -16.92 0.95 3.60
CA LEU A 4 -16.44 2.27 3.15
C LEU A 4 -17.58 3.08 2.54
N SER A 5 -18.50 2.43 1.82
CA SER A 5 -19.69 3.08 1.27
C SER A 5 -20.59 3.62 2.37
N VAL A 6 -20.79 2.87 3.45
CA VAL A 6 -21.54 3.33 4.64
C VAL A 6 -20.87 4.56 5.24
N ILE A 7 -19.56 4.49 5.54
CA ILE A 7 -18.80 5.63 6.11
C ILE A 7 -18.85 6.87 5.20
N ALA A 8 -18.76 6.68 3.88
CA ALA A 8 -18.82 7.77 2.91
C ALA A 8 -20.21 8.41 2.86
N ILE A 9 -21.29 7.62 2.84
CA ILE A 9 -22.67 8.11 2.80
C ILE A 9 -23.01 8.85 4.11
N ASP A 10 -22.69 8.26 5.26
CA ASP A 10 -22.93 8.88 6.56
C ASP A 10 -22.14 10.20 6.73
N GLY A 11 -20.90 10.24 6.23
CA GLY A 11 -20.10 11.47 6.20
C GLY A 11 -20.75 12.60 5.40
N ILE A 12 -21.33 12.29 4.23
CA ILE A 12 -22.06 13.27 3.42
C ILE A 12 -23.33 13.74 4.15
N VAL A 13 -24.08 12.82 4.77
CA VAL A 13 -25.30 13.15 5.51
C VAL A 13 -24.99 14.06 6.72
N LEU A 14 -23.90 13.78 7.44
CA LEU A 14 -23.43 14.58 8.57
C LEU A 14 -22.93 15.96 8.14
N LEU A 15 -22.30 16.09 6.97
CA LEU A 15 -21.92 17.37 6.38
C LEU A 15 -23.13 18.23 6.01
N VAL A 16 -24.15 17.63 5.40
CA VAL A 16 -25.36 18.34 4.97
C VAL A 16 -26.19 18.81 6.19
N ARG A 17 -26.18 18.04 7.29
CA ARG A 17 -26.88 18.37 8.54
C ARG A 17 -26.09 19.32 9.46
N GLY A 18 -24.78 19.15 9.61
CA GLY A 18 -23.95 19.84 10.62
C GLY A 18 -23.31 21.17 10.16
N ARG A 19 -24.09 22.03 9.52
CA ARG A 19 -23.66 23.09 8.57
C ARG A 19 -22.69 24.18 9.07
N LYS A 20 -22.26 24.22 10.35
CA LYS A 20 -21.34 25.27 10.85
C LYS A 20 -20.16 24.74 11.69
N GLU A 21 -20.41 23.87 12.67
CA GLU A 21 -19.34 23.34 13.53
C GLU A 21 -18.43 22.35 12.79
N ASN A 22 -18.99 21.51 11.92
CA ASN A 22 -18.22 20.52 11.16
C ASN A 22 -17.35 21.16 10.08
N LEU A 23 -17.85 22.24 9.45
CA LEU A 23 -17.10 23.04 8.49
C LEU A 23 -15.94 23.80 9.14
N ALA A 24 -16.17 24.40 10.32
CA ALA A 24 -15.11 25.07 11.07
C ALA A 24 -14.03 24.09 11.54
N ARG A 25 -14.37 22.86 11.94
CA ARG A 25 -13.38 21.82 12.27
C ARG A 25 -12.54 21.40 11.07
N LEU A 26 -13.16 21.28 9.90
CA LEU A 26 -12.47 20.93 8.66
C LEU A 26 -11.49 22.02 8.24
N GLU A 27 -11.87 23.29 8.35
CA GLU A 27 -10.98 24.44 8.09
C GLU A 27 -9.79 24.48 9.06
N ASN A 28 -10.03 24.25 10.36
CA ASN A 28 -8.98 24.17 11.37
C ASN A 28 -8.01 23.00 11.13
N ALA A 29 -8.46 21.89 10.52
CA ALA A 29 -7.60 20.74 10.22
C ALA A 29 -6.56 21.04 9.12
N PHE A 30 -6.85 21.98 8.21
CA PHE A 30 -5.92 22.42 7.17
C PHE A 30 -5.05 23.62 7.57
N SER A 31 -5.23 24.14 8.79
CA SER A 31 -4.52 25.33 9.29
C SER A 31 -3.13 25.04 9.88
N SER A 32 -2.64 23.81 9.79
CA SER A 32 -1.34 23.39 10.31
C SER A 32 -0.17 23.94 9.49
N GLU A 33 0.98 24.15 10.14
CA GLU A 33 2.23 24.60 9.53
C GLU A 33 2.64 23.77 8.30
N VAL A 34 3.34 24.42 7.36
CA VAL A 34 3.80 23.81 6.11
C VAL A 34 4.77 22.67 6.43
N PRO A 35 4.46 21.42 6.05
CA PRO A 35 5.28 20.27 6.41
C PRO A 35 6.64 20.31 5.68
N ASP A 36 7.67 19.80 6.35
CA ASP A 36 9.00 19.62 5.76
C ASP A 36 8.98 18.59 4.62
N ALA A 37 9.90 18.70 3.66
CA ALA A 37 9.93 17.86 2.46
C ALA A 37 10.01 16.36 2.79
N SER A 38 10.67 15.97 3.89
CA SER A 38 10.71 14.58 4.36
C SER A 38 9.34 14.09 4.84
N GLN A 39 8.60 14.94 5.57
CA GLN A 39 7.28 14.57 6.09
C GLN A 39 6.26 14.43 4.96
N ILE A 40 6.38 15.26 3.92
CA ILE A 40 5.59 15.14 2.70
C ILE A 40 5.87 13.79 2.02
N ALA A 41 7.14 13.40 1.88
CA ALA A 41 7.51 12.12 1.27
C ALA A 41 6.98 10.90 2.07
N GLU A 42 7.08 10.94 3.41
CA GLU A 42 6.54 9.89 4.28
C GLU A 42 5.01 9.79 4.19
N ALA A 43 4.31 10.93 4.15
CA ALA A 43 2.87 10.97 3.93
C ALA A 43 2.49 10.37 2.56
N PHE A 44 3.28 10.65 1.52
CA PHE A 44 3.09 10.02 0.21
C PHE A 44 3.31 8.51 0.26
N PHE A 45 4.30 7.99 0.99
CA PHE A 45 4.46 6.54 1.12
C PHE A 45 3.26 5.86 1.77
N GLN A 46 2.75 6.43 2.86
CA GLN A 46 1.56 5.89 3.54
C GLN A 46 0.31 6.00 2.67
N GLY A 47 0.13 7.13 1.99
CA GLY A 47 -0.98 7.33 1.06
C GLY A 47 -0.91 6.35 -0.12
N LEU A 48 0.23 6.26 -0.79
CA LEU A 48 0.44 5.38 -1.96
C LEU A 48 0.37 3.90 -1.58
N TYR A 49 0.74 3.54 -0.35
CA TYR A 49 0.52 2.20 0.17
C TYR A 49 -0.98 1.84 0.22
N ALA A 50 -1.85 2.77 0.64
CA ALA A 50 -3.30 2.55 0.66
C ALA A 50 -3.90 2.39 -0.76
N TYR A 51 -3.27 2.97 -1.78
CA TYR A 51 -3.61 2.78 -3.19
C TYR A 51 -2.86 1.61 -3.85
N GLY A 52 -2.09 0.85 -3.08
CA GLY A 52 -1.33 -0.31 -3.56
C GLY A 52 -2.19 -1.48 -4.02
N GLY A 53 -1.57 -2.45 -4.69
CA GLY A 53 -2.22 -3.69 -5.13
C GLY A 53 -2.68 -3.71 -6.58
N TRP A 54 -2.56 -2.60 -7.31
CA TRP A 54 -2.88 -2.52 -8.74
C TRP A 54 -1.99 -3.44 -9.60
N TRP A 55 -0.79 -3.80 -9.14
CA TRP A 55 0.10 -4.73 -9.84
C TRP A 55 -0.45 -6.16 -9.88
N SER A 56 -1.33 -6.54 -8.95
CA SER A 56 -1.93 -7.88 -8.93
C SER A 56 -2.77 -8.17 -10.19
N LEU A 57 -3.29 -7.13 -10.84
CA LEU A 57 -3.98 -7.24 -12.12
C LEU A 57 -3.06 -7.81 -13.22
N ASN A 58 -1.76 -7.53 -13.17
CA ASN A 58 -0.81 -8.03 -14.16
C ASN A 58 -0.59 -9.55 -14.02
N TYR A 59 -0.60 -10.07 -12.79
CA TYR A 59 -0.42 -11.51 -12.54
C TYR A 59 -1.66 -12.34 -12.92
N MET A 60 -2.82 -11.70 -13.01
CA MET A 60 -4.07 -12.32 -13.45
C MET A 60 -4.40 -12.02 -14.92
N ALA A 61 -3.51 -11.33 -15.63
CA ALA A 61 -3.72 -10.97 -17.02
C ALA A 61 -3.96 -12.19 -17.93
N GLU A 62 -3.36 -13.34 -17.61
CA GLU A 62 -3.54 -14.60 -18.35
C GLU A 62 -4.96 -15.18 -18.21
N GLU A 63 -5.69 -14.84 -17.14
CA GLU A 63 -7.06 -15.29 -16.91
C GLU A 63 -8.11 -14.29 -17.39
N MET A 64 -7.69 -13.08 -17.75
CA MET A 64 -8.59 -12.04 -18.23
C MET A 64 -8.97 -12.28 -19.69
N LYS A 65 -10.27 -12.25 -19.98
CA LYS A 65 -10.76 -12.18 -21.37
C LYS A 65 -10.26 -10.88 -22.01
N ASN A 66 -9.53 -10.95 -23.12
CA ASN A 66 -8.97 -9.80 -23.86
C ASN A 66 -8.17 -8.81 -22.98
N PRO A 67 -7.00 -9.23 -22.45
CA PRO A 67 -6.24 -8.43 -21.48
C PRO A 67 -5.79 -7.07 -22.05
N SER A 68 -5.44 -7.01 -23.34
CA SER A 68 -4.94 -5.80 -24.00
C SER A 68 -5.91 -4.62 -23.98
N ARG A 69 -7.22 -4.89 -23.91
CA ARG A 69 -8.27 -3.85 -23.82
C ARG A 69 -8.82 -3.72 -22.39
N ASN A 70 -9.01 -4.84 -21.70
CA ASN A 70 -9.68 -4.84 -20.41
C ASN A 70 -8.79 -4.35 -19.26
N ILE A 71 -7.48 -4.64 -19.29
CA ILE A 71 -6.55 -4.12 -18.27
C ILE A 71 -6.55 -2.58 -18.24
N PRO A 72 -6.31 -1.85 -19.36
CA PRO A 72 -6.26 -0.40 -19.32
C PRO A 72 -7.63 0.21 -18.96
N LEU A 73 -8.74 -0.35 -19.47
CA LEU A 73 -10.09 0.13 -19.13
C LEU A 73 -10.37 -0.01 -17.63
N THR A 74 -10.08 -1.17 -17.06
CA THR A 74 -10.25 -1.41 -15.62
C THR A 74 -9.44 -0.43 -14.78
N VAL A 75 -8.18 -0.17 -15.15
CA VAL A 75 -7.33 0.80 -14.44
C VAL A 75 -7.92 2.21 -14.52
N MET A 76 -8.38 2.63 -15.71
CA MET A 76 -8.96 3.95 -15.92
C MET A 76 -10.28 4.16 -15.17
N THR A 77 -11.07 3.12 -14.95
CA THR A 77 -12.34 3.23 -14.20
C THR A 77 -12.16 3.01 -12.70
N ALA A 78 -11.33 2.04 -12.30
CA ALA A 78 -11.18 1.64 -10.90
C ALA A 78 -10.37 2.65 -10.09
N LEU A 79 -9.27 3.20 -10.65
CA LEU A 79 -8.44 4.15 -9.90
C LEU A 79 -9.22 5.41 -9.50
N PRO A 80 -9.92 6.13 -10.41
CA PRO A 80 -10.68 7.31 -10.02
C PRO A 80 -11.81 6.99 -9.04
N ALA A 81 -12.49 5.86 -9.23
CA ALA A 81 -13.54 5.43 -8.31
C ALA A 81 -13.01 5.23 -6.89
N VAL A 82 -11.87 4.53 -6.74
CA VAL A 82 -11.22 4.32 -5.43
C VAL A 82 -10.78 5.65 -4.83
N THR A 83 -10.20 6.56 -5.64
CA THR A 83 -9.80 7.90 -5.17
C THR A 83 -11.00 8.68 -4.62
N VAL A 84 -12.13 8.69 -5.33
CA VAL A 84 -13.35 9.37 -4.85
C VAL A 84 -13.83 8.76 -3.53
N PHE A 85 -13.89 7.43 -3.41
CA PHE A 85 -14.29 6.79 -2.17
C PHE A 85 -13.35 7.11 -1.00
N TYR A 86 -12.03 7.07 -1.22
CA TYR A 86 -11.05 7.37 -0.18
C TYR A 86 -11.13 8.83 0.26
N LEU A 87 -11.32 9.77 -0.67
CA LEU A 87 -11.54 11.18 -0.33
C LEU A 87 -12.80 11.36 0.52
N LEU A 88 -13.92 10.74 0.13
CA LEU A 88 -15.17 10.83 0.87
C LEU A 88 -15.05 10.26 2.30
N VAL A 89 -14.34 9.15 2.48
CA VAL A 89 -14.08 8.57 3.80
C VAL A 89 -13.21 9.47 4.66
N ASN A 90 -12.15 10.05 4.09
CA ASN A 90 -11.30 11.00 4.84
C ASN A 90 -12.07 12.26 5.25
N ILE A 91 -12.91 12.79 4.35
CA ILE A 91 -13.81 13.89 4.67
C ILE A 91 -14.76 13.50 5.82
N SER A 92 -15.35 12.31 5.76
CA SER A 92 -16.23 11.77 6.83
C SER A 92 -15.51 11.75 8.18
N TYR A 93 -14.27 11.23 8.23
CA TYR A 93 -13.49 11.19 9.47
C TYR A 93 -13.21 12.58 10.03
N LEU A 94 -12.77 13.53 9.18
CA LEU A 94 -12.43 14.89 9.62
C LEU A 94 -13.64 15.70 10.09
N THR A 95 -14.86 15.33 9.68
CA THR A 95 -16.08 16.01 10.16
C THR A 95 -16.49 15.59 11.57
N VAL A 96 -16.12 14.38 11.99
CA VAL A 96 -16.55 13.79 13.28
C VAL A 96 -15.42 13.79 14.31
N LEU A 97 -14.19 13.50 13.87
CA LEU A 97 -13.02 13.33 14.72
C LEU A 97 -12.11 14.55 14.65
N THR A 98 -11.47 14.88 15.77
CA THR A 98 -10.42 15.90 15.79
C THR A 98 -9.07 15.31 15.33
N PRO A 99 -8.12 16.12 14.81
CA PRO A 99 -6.82 15.61 14.38
C PRO A 99 -6.06 14.85 15.49
N LYS A 100 -6.19 15.29 16.75
CA LYS A 100 -5.57 14.61 17.90
C LYS A 100 -6.14 13.20 18.10
N GLU A 101 -7.46 13.04 17.96
CA GLU A 101 -8.13 11.75 18.09
C GLU A 101 -7.76 10.79 16.95
N ILE A 102 -7.56 11.32 15.74
CA ILE A 102 -7.13 10.52 14.58
C ILE A 102 -5.72 9.98 14.82
N VAL A 103 -4.78 10.82 15.26
CA VAL A 103 -3.39 10.42 15.50
C VAL A 103 -3.25 9.48 16.71
N SER A 104 -4.10 9.62 17.73
CA SER A 104 -4.06 8.74 18.91
C SER A 104 -4.78 7.40 18.70
N SER A 105 -5.63 7.30 17.67
CA SER A 105 -6.44 6.10 17.44
C SER A 105 -5.69 5.06 16.62
N VAL A 106 -5.54 3.85 17.16
CA VAL A 106 -5.00 2.70 16.41
C VAL A 106 -5.91 2.29 15.25
N ALA A 107 -7.23 2.43 15.42
CA ALA A 107 -8.23 2.08 14.41
C ALA A 107 -9.27 3.20 14.23
N VAL A 108 -8.93 4.19 13.40
CA VAL A 108 -9.75 5.40 13.14
C VAL A 108 -11.20 5.07 12.75
N ALA A 109 -11.40 4.01 11.95
CA ALA A 109 -12.74 3.58 11.54
C ALA A 109 -13.63 3.15 12.70
N VAL A 110 -13.06 2.50 13.73
CA VAL A 110 -13.80 2.04 14.91
C VAL A 110 -14.13 3.21 15.81
N THR A 111 -13.16 4.09 16.07
CA THR A 111 -13.38 5.33 16.85
C THR A 111 -14.46 6.22 16.21
N TRP A 112 -14.51 6.26 14.88
CA TRP A 112 -15.59 6.94 14.16
C TRP A 112 -16.94 6.23 14.37
N ALA A 113 -16.98 4.90 14.25
CA ALA A 113 -18.20 4.12 14.40
C ALA A 113 -18.85 4.29 15.77
N ASP A 114 -18.03 4.28 16.83
CA ASP A 114 -18.48 4.46 18.21
C ASP A 114 -19.14 5.82 18.44
N LYS A 115 -18.69 6.86 17.73
CA LYS A 115 -19.25 8.22 17.85
C LYS A 115 -20.49 8.45 17.00
N VAL A 116 -20.57 7.85 15.82
CA VAL A 116 -21.67 8.11 14.87
C VAL A 116 -22.82 7.13 15.04
N ILE A 117 -22.53 5.83 15.12
CA ILE A 117 -23.54 4.77 15.18
C ILE A 117 -23.19 3.73 16.25
N PRO A 118 -23.21 4.11 17.54
CA PRO A 118 -22.81 3.22 18.63
C PRO A 118 -23.60 1.91 18.67
N ALA A 119 -24.86 1.91 18.22
CA ALA A 119 -25.71 0.71 18.18
C ALA A 119 -25.21 -0.40 17.24
N VAL A 120 -24.45 -0.06 16.19
CA VAL A 120 -23.94 -1.02 15.19
C VAL A 120 -22.42 -0.95 15.03
N ALA A 121 -21.72 -0.32 15.97
CA ALA A 121 -20.28 -0.10 15.90
C ALA A 121 -19.48 -1.40 15.74
N TRP A 122 -19.99 -2.53 16.25
CA TRP A 122 -19.37 -3.86 16.14
C TRP A 122 -19.28 -4.40 14.70
N ILE A 123 -20.12 -3.92 13.78
CA ILE A 123 -20.12 -4.37 12.38
C ILE A 123 -18.89 -3.87 11.63
N ILE A 124 -18.40 -2.68 11.97
CA ILE A 124 -17.24 -2.05 11.31
C ILE A 124 -15.96 -2.88 11.50
N PRO A 125 -15.49 -3.22 12.73
CA PRO A 125 -14.29 -4.03 12.91
C PRO A 125 -14.45 -5.44 12.33
N LEU A 126 -15.63 -6.04 12.38
CA LEU A 126 -15.89 -7.33 11.73
C LEU A 126 -15.71 -7.25 10.21
N SER A 127 -16.28 -6.22 9.58
CA SER A 127 -16.17 -5.99 8.14
C SER A 127 -14.72 -5.72 7.71
N VAL A 128 -13.98 -4.95 8.52
CA VAL A 128 -12.56 -4.68 8.30
C VAL A 128 -11.75 -5.97 8.42
N ALA A 129 -12.01 -6.80 9.43
CA ALA A 129 -11.32 -8.08 9.62
C ALA A 129 -11.54 -9.04 8.43
N VAL A 130 -12.79 -9.16 7.96
CA VAL A 130 -13.11 -9.97 6.75
C VAL A 130 -12.38 -9.42 5.52
N SER A 131 -12.28 -8.10 5.37
CA SER A 131 -11.55 -7.47 4.27
C SER A 131 -10.04 -7.76 4.33
N ILE A 132 -9.43 -7.67 5.51
CA ILE A 132 -8.01 -7.99 5.70
C ILE A 132 -7.75 -9.47 5.39
N PHE A 133 -8.62 -10.35 5.86
CA PHE A 133 -8.54 -11.78 5.55
C PHE A 133 -8.62 -12.06 4.04
N GLY A 134 -9.54 -11.39 3.34
CA GLY A 134 -9.64 -11.48 1.88
C GLY A 134 -8.38 -10.99 1.16
N ALA A 135 -7.81 -9.87 1.60
CA ALA A 135 -6.57 -9.33 1.03
C ALA A 135 -5.36 -10.26 1.27
N LEU A 136 -5.25 -10.85 2.46
CA LEU A 136 -4.22 -11.83 2.79
C LEU A 136 -4.35 -13.08 1.90
N ASN A 137 -5.56 -13.59 1.73
CA ASN A 137 -5.83 -14.75 0.87
C ASN A 137 -5.43 -14.49 -0.60
N SER A 138 -5.80 -13.32 -1.15
CA SER A 138 -5.39 -12.93 -2.51
C SER A 138 -3.87 -12.78 -2.66
N SER A 139 -3.21 -12.27 -1.63
CA SER A 139 -1.75 -12.11 -1.62
C SER A 139 -1.03 -13.45 -1.63
N MET A 140 -1.55 -14.44 -0.90
CA MET A 140 -1.03 -15.81 -0.88
C MET A 140 -1.10 -16.48 -2.26
N PHE A 141 -2.21 -16.33 -2.99
CA PHE A 141 -2.32 -16.87 -4.36
C PHE A 141 -1.30 -16.25 -5.31
N THR A 142 -1.14 -14.93 -5.23
CA THR A 142 -0.20 -14.18 -6.09
C THR A 142 1.23 -14.62 -5.82
N LEU A 143 1.59 -14.76 -4.55
CA LEU A 143 2.93 -15.16 -4.13
C LEU A 143 3.30 -16.57 -4.57
N GLY A 144 2.36 -17.51 -4.51
CA GLY A 144 2.56 -18.87 -5.01
C GLY A 144 2.90 -18.89 -6.50
N ARG A 145 2.15 -18.14 -7.32
CA ARG A 145 2.40 -18.02 -8.77
C ARG A 145 3.75 -17.40 -9.10
N LEU A 146 4.08 -16.29 -8.43
CA LEU A 146 5.34 -15.59 -8.65
C LEU A 146 6.55 -16.47 -8.27
N SER A 147 6.45 -17.18 -7.15
CA SER A 147 7.52 -18.06 -6.66
C SER A 147 7.72 -19.26 -7.59
N TYR A 148 6.62 -19.84 -8.07
CA TYR A 148 6.64 -20.91 -9.07
C TYR A 148 7.29 -20.44 -10.39
N ALA A 149 6.82 -19.33 -10.97
CA ALA A 149 7.39 -18.78 -12.20
C ALA A 149 8.88 -18.42 -12.06
N GLY A 150 9.28 -17.85 -10.91
CA GLY A 150 10.68 -17.51 -10.62
C GLY A 150 11.59 -18.74 -10.51
N SER A 151 11.08 -19.84 -9.95
CA SER A 151 11.82 -21.10 -9.85
C SER A 151 11.99 -21.81 -11.20
N GLN A 152 10.98 -21.76 -12.08
CA GLN A 152 11.07 -22.32 -13.43
C GLN A 152 12.12 -21.59 -14.29
N SER A 153 12.40 -20.33 -13.96
CA SER A 153 13.45 -19.53 -14.60
C SER A 153 14.84 -19.74 -13.96
N GLY A 154 14.97 -20.64 -12.98
CA GLY A 154 16.23 -20.94 -12.28
C GLY A 154 16.68 -19.91 -11.24
N HIS A 155 15.86 -18.90 -10.92
CA HIS A 155 16.22 -17.83 -9.97
C HIS A 155 15.96 -18.19 -8.50
N LEU A 156 15.15 -19.22 -8.23
CA LEU A 156 14.80 -19.68 -6.88
C LEU A 156 15.13 -21.17 -6.72
N PRO A 157 15.49 -21.63 -5.50
CA PRO A 157 15.70 -23.04 -5.22
C PRO A 157 14.47 -23.89 -5.58
N VAL A 158 14.70 -25.05 -6.19
CA VAL A 158 13.64 -25.98 -6.63
C VAL A 158 12.73 -26.41 -5.47
N LEU A 159 13.23 -26.41 -4.23
CA LEU A 159 12.45 -26.72 -3.03
C LEU A 159 11.24 -25.79 -2.83
N ILE A 160 11.35 -24.52 -3.25
CA ILE A 160 10.27 -23.51 -3.15
C ILE A 160 9.20 -23.75 -4.23
N SER A 161 9.57 -24.39 -5.34
CA SER A 161 8.68 -24.71 -6.46
C SER A 161 7.88 -25.99 -6.29
N MET A 162 8.19 -26.79 -5.28
CA MET A 162 7.59 -28.10 -5.10
C MET A 162 6.08 -27.97 -4.87
N LEU A 163 5.33 -28.55 -5.80
CA LEU A 163 3.88 -28.64 -5.72
C LEU A 163 3.49 -29.89 -4.93
N ASN A 164 2.52 -29.74 -4.03
CA ASN A 164 1.93 -30.89 -3.37
C ASN A 164 1.16 -31.75 -4.40
N VAL A 165 1.42 -33.06 -4.41
CA VAL A 165 0.85 -34.01 -5.39
C VAL A 165 -0.67 -34.11 -5.29
N HIS A 166 -1.25 -33.96 -4.09
CA HIS A 166 -2.70 -34.15 -3.90
C HIS A 166 -3.52 -32.88 -4.09
N CYS A 167 -2.96 -31.71 -3.75
CA CYS A 167 -3.69 -30.44 -3.74
C CYS A 167 -3.21 -29.45 -4.81
N CYS A 168 -2.14 -29.78 -5.55
CA CYS A 168 -1.51 -28.90 -6.54
C CYS A 168 -1.16 -27.50 -5.99
N THR A 169 -0.89 -27.38 -4.68
CA THR A 169 -0.55 -26.13 -4.01
C THR A 169 0.96 -26.03 -3.74
N PRO A 170 1.59 -24.85 -3.92
CA PRO A 170 3.00 -24.63 -3.60
C PRO A 170 3.18 -24.42 -2.08
N ALA A 171 2.96 -25.48 -1.29
CA ALA A 171 2.99 -25.41 0.17
C ALA A 171 4.34 -24.93 0.75
N PRO A 172 5.52 -25.37 0.25
CA PRO A 172 6.81 -24.90 0.77
C PRO A 172 7.05 -23.40 0.57
N ALA A 173 6.65 -22.84 -0.58
CA ALA A 173 6.74 -21.40 -0.83
C ALA A 173 5.89 -20.60 0.17
N MET A 174 4.65 -21.03 0.39
CA MET A 174 3.73 -20.36 1.31
C MET A 174 4.25 -20.39 2.75
N ILE A 175 4.77 -21.53 3.21
CA ILE A 175 5.36 -21.67 4.55
C ILE A 175 6.57 -20.75 4.70
N PHE A 176 7.48 -20.77 3.72
CA PHE A 176 8.69 -19.94 3.75
C PHE A 176 8.35 -18.45 3.83
N SER A 177 7.42 -17.98 3.00
CA SER A 177 6.98 -16.59 3.03
C SER A 177 6.25 -16.21 4.32
N THR A 178 5.49 -17.14 4.91
CA THR A 178 4.80 -16.91 6.19
C THR A 178 5.81 -16.80 7.34
N ILE A 179 6.87 -17.61 7.33
CA ILE A 179 7.97 -17.51 8.31
C ILE A 179 8.65 -16.14 8.19
N ILE A 180 8.99 -15.72 6.98
CA ILE A 180 9.60 -14.40 6.74
C ILE A 180 8.66 -13.29 7.22
N ALA A 181 7.38 -13.33 6.84
CA ALA A 181 6.40 -12.34 7.28
C ALA A 181 6.30 -12.28 8.81
N SER A 182 6.31 -13.43 9.49
CA SER A 182 6.28 -13.50 10.96
C SER A 182 7.52 -12.85 11.58
N ILE A 183 8.70 -13.07 11.01
CA ILE A 183 9.95 -12.43 11.47
C ILE A 183 9.88 -10.90 11.31
N PHE A 184 9.33 -10.41 10.21
CA PHE A 184 9.18 -8.96 9.97
C PHE A 184 8.15 -8.29 10.89
N ILE A 185 7.17 -9.03 11.42
CA ILE A 185 6.15 -8.49 12.33
C ILE A 185 6.70 -8.28 13.76
N ILE A 186 7.62 -9.13 14.24
CA ILE A 186 8.09 -9.12 15.64
C ILE A 186 8.76 -7.79 16.06
N PRO A 187 9.63 -7.15 15.25
CA PRO A 187 10.37 -5.97 15.69
C PRO A 187 9.86 -4.63 15.14
N SER A 188 8.93 -4.61 14.18
CA SER A 188 8.65 -3.42 13.37
C SER A 188 7.31 -2.75 13.67
N ASP A 189 7.37 -1.44 13.94
CA ASP A 189 6.20 -0.56 13.93
C ASP A 189 5.60 -0.47 12.52
N LEU A 190 4.27 -0.33 12.43
CA LEU A 190 3.52 -0.31 11.17
C LEU A 190 3.98 0.82 10.25
N ILE A 191 4.22 2.00 10.81
CA ILE A 191 4.65 3.18 10.05
C ILE A 191 6.04 2.94 9.47
N ALA A 192 6.97 2.44 10.28
CA ALA A 192 8.32 2.12 9.84
C ALA A 192 8.34 1.02 8.75
N LEU A 193 7.52 -0.02 8.92
CA LEU A 193 7.38 -1.10 7.95
C LEU A 193 6.80 -0.59 6.62
N THR A 194 5.78 0.27 6.68
CA THR A 194 5.17 0.88 5.50
C THR A 194 6.16 1.77 4.75
N ASN A 195 6.95 2.57 5.47
CA ASN A 195 7.98 3.41 4.87
C ASN A 195 9.08 2.57 4.20
N TYR A 196 9.53 1.49 4.84
CA TYR A 196 10.52 0.56 4.27
C TYR A 196 9.99 -0.13 3.00
N PHE A 197 8.76 -0.63 3.06
CA PHE A 197 8.10 -1.25 1.92
C PHE A 197 7.90 -0.26 0.78
N GLY A 198 7.39 0.94 1.08
CA GLY A 198 7.18 2.02 0.12
C GLY A 198 8.46 2.39 -0.61
N PHE A 199 9.56 2.60 0.11
CA PHE A 199 10.87 2.87 -0.48
C PHE A 199 11.30 1.77 -1.48
N SER A 200 11.21 0.50 -1.06
CA SER A 200 11.61 -0.64 -1.89
C SER A 200 10.75 -0.77 -3.16
N VAL A 201 9.42 -0.64 -3.03
CA VAL A 201 8.49 -0.73 -4.15
C VAL A 201 8.71 0.41 -5.15
N TRP A 202 8.85 1.64 -4.66
CA TRP A 202 9.05 2.80 -5.54
C TRP A 202 10.38 2.76 -6.27
N LEU A 203 11.43 2.23 -5.65
CA LEU A 203 12.71 1.96 -6.33
C LEU A 203 12.53 0.95 -7.47
N MET A 204 11.85 -0.17 -7.22
CA MET A 204 11.60 -1.21 -8.24
C MET A 204 10.71 -0.71 -9.38
N ILE A 205 9.70 0.12 -9.08
CA ILE A 205 8.86 0.78 -10.09
C ILE A 205 9.71 1.72 -10.97
N GLY A 206 10.62 2.49 -10.36
CA GLY A 206 11.54 3.36 -11.09
C GLY A 206 12.42 2.60 -12.07
N LEU A 207 13.04 1.51 -11.61
CA LEU A 207 13.85 0.62 -12.45
C LEU A 207 13.04 -0.02 -13.59
N THR A 208 11.81 -0.43 -13.31
CA THR A 208 10.91 -1.02 -14.31
C THR A 208 10.51 0.00 -15.37
N CYS A 209 10.17 1.23 -14.97
CA CYS A 209 9.84 2.31 -15.90
C CYS A 209 11.06 2.75 -16.73
N ALA A 210 12.24 2.83 -16.12
CA ALA A 210 13.49 3.10 -16.83
C ALA A 210 13.78 1.99 -17.87
N SER A 211 13.59 0.72 -17.49
CA SER A 211 13.73 -0.42 -18.39
C SER A 211 12.75 -0.35 -19.57
N LEU A 212 11.52 0.10 -19.35
CA LEU A 212 10.54 0.31 -20.42
C LEU A 212 10.99 1.40 -21.41
N ILE A 213 11.60 2.48 -20.93
CA ILE A 213 12.16 3.54 -21.77
C ILE A 213 13.32 2.98 -22.60
N VAL A 214 14.26 2.27 -21.98
CA VAL A 214 15.39 1.63 -22.67
C VAL A 214 14.90 0.63 -23.73
N LEU A 215 13.89 -0.18 -23.42
CA LEU A 215 13.31 -1.15 -24.35
C LEU A 215 12.59 -0.48 -25.54
N ARG A 216 12.09 0.75 -25.38
CA ARG A 216 11.55 1.54 -26.50
C ARG A 216 12.64 2.00 -27.46
N TYR A 217 13.83 2.30 -26.97
CA TYR A 217 14.96 2.71 -27.81
C TYR A 217 15.68 1.50 -28.43
N ARG A 218 15.87 0.41 -27.67
CA ARG A 218 16.62 -0.76 -28.14
C ARG A 218 15.82 -1.64 -29.10
N GLU A 219 14.52 -1.82 -28.84
CA GLU A 219 13.65 -2.73 -29.62
C GLU A 219 12.32 -2.04 -30.00
N PRO A 220 12.35 -1.08 -30.94
CA PRO A 220 11.16 -0.32 -31.33
C PRO A 220 10.10 -1.16 -32.06
N ASN A 221 10.52 -2.22 -32.76
CA ASN A 221 9.66 -3.04 -33.63
C ASN A 221 8.93 -4.18 -32.90
N LEU A 222 9.12 -4.33 -31.58
CA LEU A 222 8.47 -5.39 -30.81
C LEU A 222 6.93 -5.24 -30.88
N HIS A 223 6.21 -6.34 -31.06
CA HIS A 223 4.74 -6.33 -31.04
C HIS A 223 4.24 -5.93 -29.64
N ARG A 224 3.55 -4.80 -29.53
CA ARG A 224 3.06 -4.23 -28.26
C ARG A 224 1.53 -4.14 -28.33
N PRO A 225 0.79 -5.00 -27.60
CA PRO A 225 -0.68 -5.00 -27.62
C PRO A 225 -1.31 -3.69 -27.12
N TYR A 226 -0.61 -2.95 -26.27
CA TYR A 226 -0.99 -1.60 -25.85
C TYR A 226 0.24 -0.68 -25.76
N LYS A 227 0.09 0.61 -26.08
CA LYS A 227 1.16 1.62 -26.03
C LYS A 227 0.77 2.77 -25.13
N VAL A 228 1.52 2.97 -24.06
CA VAL A 228 1.38 4.14 -23.17
C VAL A 228 2.12 5.37 -23.73
N PHE A 229 1.62 6.57 -23.43
CA PHE A 229 2.24 7.82 -23.85
C PHE A 229 3.63 7.97 -23.21
N LEU A 230 4.66 8.25 -24.03
CA LEU A 230 6.08 8.20 -23.63
C LEU A 230 6.43 9.17 -22.48
N PRO A 231 5.91 10.41 -22.44
CA PRO A 231 6.11 11.32 -21.31
C PRO A 231 5.63 10.78 -19.97
N VAL A 232 4.59 9.94 -19.93
CA VAL A 232 4.08 9.35 -18.68
C VAL A 232 5.14 8.47 -18.01
N ALA A 233 5.92 7.73 -18.80
CA ALA A 233 7.01 6.91 -18.28
C ALA A 233 8.13 7.77 -17.66
N PHE A 234 8.47 8.90 -18.30
CA PHE A 234 9.46 9.84 -17.75
C PHE A 234 9.00 10.49 -16.45
N VAL A 235 7.73 10.91 -16.38
CA VAL A 235 7.13 11.45 -15.16
C VAL A 235 7.17 10.41 -14.04
N MET A 236 6.84 9.15 -14.31
CA MET A 236 6.90 8.08 -13.31
C MET A 236 8.33 7.83 -12.79
N VAL A 237 9.33 7.87 -13.67
CA VAL A 237 10.75 7.78 -13.26
C VAL A 237 11.14 8.98 -12.39
N ALA A 238 10.71 10.19 -12.76
CA ALA A 238 11.01 11.39 -11.98
C ALA A 238 10.36 11.35 -10.59
N ILE A 239 9.09 10.92 -10.49
CA ILE A 239 8.38 10.76 -9.21
C ILE A 239 9.05 9.68 -8.36
N SER A 240 9.38 8.52 -8.94
CA SER A 240 10.10 7.46 -8.25
C SER A 240 11.45 7.95 -7.73
N LEU A 241 12.21 8.69 -8.54
CA LEU A 241 13.49 9.26 -8.13
C LEU A 241 13.33 10.26 -6.99
N PHE A 242 12.32 11.13 -7.04
CA PHE A 242 12.01 12.04 -5.94
C PHE A 242 11.67 11.29 -4.64
N LEU A 243 10.81 10.28 -4.71
CA LEU A 243 10.41 9.48 -3.54
C LEU A 243 11.56 8.64 -2.97
N VAL A 244 12.52 8.22 -3.79
CA VAL A 244 13.71 7.50 -3.32
C VAL A 244 14.76 8.46 -2.76
N LEU A 245 14.98 9.62 -3.38
CA LEU A 245 16.00 10.58 -2.96
C LEU A 245 15.58 11.42 -1.75
N ALA A 246 14.29 11.76 -1.61
CA ALA A 246 13.82 12.60 -0.51
C ALA A 246 14.12 11.99 0.88
N PRO A 247 13.87 10.69 1.15
CA PRO A 247 14.24 10.07 2.42
C PRO A 247 15.75 10.00 2.63
N ILE A 248 16.55 9.80 1.57
CA ILE A 248 18.01 9.66 1.65
C ILE A 248 18.67 11.01 2.00
N ILE A 249 18.18 12.10 1.41
CA ILE A 249 18.77 13.43 1.57
C ILE A 249 18.32 14.08 2.89
N TRP A 250 17.04 13.93 3.25
CA TRP A 250 16.43 14.68 4.35
C TRP A 250 16.30 13.87 5.65
N SER A 251 16.34 12.53 5.57
CA SER A 251 16.30 11.63 6.73
C SER A 251 17.50 10.66 6.74
N PRO A 252 18.73 11.12 7.07
CA PRO A 252 19.88 10.23 7.24
C PRO A 252 19.69 9.19 8.37
N LYS A 253 18.64 9.32 9.20
CA LYS A 253 18.24 8.35 10.22
C LYS A 253 17.65 7.05 9.64
N GLY A 254 17.04 7.07 8.45
CA GLY A 254 16.52 5.86 7.80
C GLY A 254 17.63 4.90 7.35
N VAL A 255 18.77 5.46 6.90
CA VAL A 255 20.01 4.70 6.65
C VAL A 255 20.72 4.38 7.97
N GLY A 256 20.58 5.25 8.98
CA GLY A 256 21.04 5.03 10.35
C GLY A 256 20.40 3.82 11.04
N ILE A 257 19.17 3.42 10.71
CA ILE A 257 18.53 2.20 11.27
C ILE A 257 19.11 0.93 10.63
N MET A 258 19.59 0.99 9.37
CA MET A 258 20.36 -0.11 8.77
C MET A 258 21.77 -0.28 9.35
N LYS A 259 22.34 0.75 9.99
CA LYS A 259 23.60 0.65 10.76
C LYS A 259 23.39 0.48 12.27
N GLY A 260 22.29 0.99 12.82
CA GLY A 260 22.07 1.20 14.25
C GLY A 260 21.35 0.05 14.96
N ASN A 261 20.56 -0.75 14.25
CA ASN A 261 19.77 -1.80 14.91
C ASN A 261 20.50 -3.15 15.09
N ILE A 262 21.73 -3.25 14.57
CA ILE A 262 22.67 -4.33 14.94
C ILE A 262 23.59 -3.88 16.09
N GLY A 263 23.87 -2.58 16.24
CA GLY A 263 24.72 -2.05 17.31
C GLY A 263 24.00 -1.77 18.64
N SER A 264 22.71 -1.40 18.60
CA SER A 264 22.01 -1.00 19.84
C SER A 264 21.53 -2.16 20.71
N LYS A 265 21.39 -3.38 20.16
CA LYS A 265 21.01 -4.56 20.95
C LYS A 265 22.21 -5.27 21.61
N THR A 266 23.45 -4.97 21.21
CA THR A 266 24.65 -5.46 21.90
C THR A 266 24.99 -4.62 23.14
N LEU A 267 24.55 -3.36 23.23
CA LEU A 267 24.83 -2.52 24.40
C LEU A 267 23.94 -2.83 25.61
N ILE A 268 22.69 -3.30 25.41
CA ILE A 268 21.79 -3.61 26.52
C ILE A 268 22.21 -4.92 27.25
N CYS A 269 23.04 -5.76 26.62
CA CYS A 269 23.56 -6.97 27.26
C CYS A 269 24.89 -6.75 28.03
N LYS A 270 25.41 -5.51 28.08
CA LYS A 270 26.67 -5.17 28.80
C LYS A 270 26.47 -4.29 30.04
N THR A 271 25.22 -3.99 30.42
CA THR A 271 24.89 -3.20 31.64
C THR A 271 24.09 -4.00 32.66
N VAL A 272 24.16 -5.33 32.58
CA VAL A 272 23.72 -6.25 33.63
C VAL A 272 24.82 -7.29 33.82
N ASN A 273 25.90 -6.86 34.46
CA ASN A 273 26.82 -7.67 35.25
C ASN A 273 27.67 -6.74 36.12
#